data_AF-A0A529LCT6-F1
#
_entry.id   AF-A0A529LCT6-F1
#
_cell.length_a   1.000
_cell.length_b   1.000
_cell.length_c   1.000
_cell.angle_alpha   90.00
_cell.angle_beta   90.00
_cell.angle_gamma   90.00
#
_symmetry.space_group_name_H-M   'P 1'
#
loop_
_entity.id
_entity.type
_entity.pdbx_description
1 polymer ?
#
loop_
_entity_poly.entity_id
_entity_poly.type
_entity_poly.pdbx_seq_one_letter_code
_entity_poly.pdbx_strand_id
1 'polypeptide(L)'
;METTATILHADLDAFYASVEQLLDPSLRGKPIAVGGGVVLAASYEARAFGVRGGMPGRKARELCPQLIFVGGNFSHYQRLGDAAIKVLDDFTPVVERISIDEAFADVAGCTQLFGSPQEIATTIRRRVRAELG
;
A
#
# COMPACT_ATOMS: atom_id res chain seq x y z
N MET A 1 -16.09 -5.43 -30.49
CA MET A 1 -14.91 -5.05 -29.69
C MET A 1 -15.04 -5.78 -28.37
N GLU A 2 -14.13 -6.71 -28.10
CA GLU A 2 -14.00 -7.26 -26.74
C GLU A 2 -13.70 -6.09 -25.81
N THR A 3 -14.55 -5.86 -24.81
CA THR A 3 -14.36 -4.79 -23.85
C THR A 3 -13.30 -5.26 -22.85
N THR A 4 -12.03 -5.15 -23.22
CA THR A 4 -10.93 -5.52 -22.33
C THR A 4 -10.85 -4.47 -21.22
N ALA A 5 -10.84 -4.89 -19.96
CA ALA A 5 -10.61 -3.97 -18.84
C ALA A 5 -9.14 -3.51 -18.86
N THR A 6 -8.90 -2.27 -19.27
CA THR A 6 -7.54 -1.69 -19.41
C THR A 6 -7.16 -0.72 -18.31
N ILE A 7 -8.10 -0.37 -17.42
CA ILE A 7 -7.81 0.46 -16.26
C ILE A 7 -7.35 -0.44 -15.12
N LEU A 8 -6.12 -0.20 -14.65
CA LEU A 8 -5.57 -0.81 -13.46
C LEU A 8 -5.79 0.11 -12.26
N HIS A 9 -6.17 -0.47 -11.13
CA HIS A 9 -6.14 0.18 -9.83
C HIS A 9 -4.97 -0.39 -9.02
N ALA A 10 -4.04 0.46 -8.60
CA ALA A 10 -2.91 0.10 -7.76
C ALA A 10 -3.11 0.70 -6.36
N ASP A 11 -2.91 -0.12 -5.33
CA ASP A 11 -3.11 0.19 -3.92
C ASP A 11 -2.02 -0.53 -3.11
N LEU A 12 -1.31 0.19 -2.23
CA LEU A 12 -0.26 -0.40 -1.38
C LEU A 12 -0.84 -0.97 -0.08
N ASP A 13 -0.68 -2.28 0.07
CA ASP A 13 -1.20 -3.04 1.20
C ASP A 13 -0.74 -2.53 2.57
N ALA A 14 -1.71 -2.11 3.40
CA ALA A 14 -1.49 -1.65 4.77
C ALA A 14 -0.37 -0.60 4.88
N PHE A 15 -0.31 0.32 3.91
CA PHE A 15 0.89 1.07 3.55
C PHE A 15 1.72 1.59 4.73
N TYR A 16 1.17 2.43 5.60
CA TYR A 16 1.97 2.99 6.69
C TYR A 16 2.48 1.93 7.67
N ALA A 17 1.68 0.91 8.00
CA ALA A 17 2.13 -0.17 8.87
C ALA A 17 3.22 -1.03 8.20
N SER A 18 3.09 -1.29 6.89
CA SER A 18 4.09 -1.99 6.10
C SER A 18 5.41 -1.22 6.04
N VAL A 19 5.37 0.11 5.89
CA VAL A 19 6.58 0.95 5.94
C VAL A 19 7.22 0.92 7.32
N GLU A 20 6.46 0.96 8.41
CA GLU A 20 7.05 0.85 9.76
C GLU A 20 7.72 -0.51 9.97
N GLN A 21 7.14 -1.61 9.47
CA GLN A 21 7.76 -2.94 9.50
C GLN A 21 8.97 -3.09 8.55
N LEU A 22 9.05 -2.25 7.52
CA LEU A 22 10.23 -2.15 6.66
C LEU A 22 11.36 -1.41 7.38
N LEU A 23 11.06 -0.29 8.05
CA LEU A 23 12.03 0.54 8.78
C LEU A 23 12.53 -0.11 10.07
N ASP A 24 11.64 -0.81 10.80
CA ASP A 24 11.98 -1.60 11.98
C ASP A 24 11.54 -3.06 11.81
N PRO A 25 12.46 -3.94 11.37
CA PRO A 25 12.17 -5.36 11.20
C PRO A 25 11.71 -6.08 12.46
N SER A 26 11.95 -5.52 13.66
CA SER A 26 11.50 -6.10 14.92
C SER A 26 9.98 -6.04 15.11
N LEU A 27 9.28 -5.23 14.29
CA LEU A 27 7.82 -5.09 14.29
C LEU A 27 7.11 -6.13 13.41
N ARG A 28 7.85 -6.88 12.58
CA ARG A 28 7.27 -7.92 11.70
C ARG A 28 6.67 -9.04 12.52
N GLY A 29 5.49 -9.53 12.13
CA GLY A 29 4.78 -10.58 12.86
C GLY A 29 4.11 -10.10 14.16
N LYS A 30 4.13 -8.79 14.45
CA LYS A 30 3.50 -8.21 15.64
C LYS A 30 2.31 -7.33 15.25
N PRO A 31 1.24 -7.29 16.06
CA PRO A 31 0.13 -6.37 15.82
C PRO A 31 0.60 -4.94 16.08
N ILE A 32 0.70 -4.14 15.02
CA ILE A 32 1.05 -2.73 15.11
C ILE A 32 -0.05 -1.81 14.55
N ALA A 33 -0.13 -0.60 15.09
CA ALA A 33 -0.97 0.48 14.59
C ALA A 33 -0.20 1.80 14.53
N VAL A 34 -0.32 2.51 13.41
CA VAL A 34 0.22 3.87 13.26
C VAL A 34 -0.81 4.86 13.81
N GLY A 35 -0.40 5.73 14.72
CA GLY A 35 -1.28 6.73 15.35
C GLY A 35 -2.00 6.22 16.62
N GLY A 36 -1.75 6.91 17.75
CA GLY A 36 -2.25 6.51 19.08
C GLY A 36 -3.63 7.07 19.46
N GLY A 37 -4.03 8.21 18.90
CA GLY A 37 -5.35 8.80 19.14
C GLY A 37 -6.43 8.16 18.25
N VAL A 38 -6.17 8.16 16.95
CA VAL A 38 -6.95 7.44 15.92
C VAL A 38 -5.96 6.57 15.14
N VAL A 39 -6.35 5.34 14.85
CA VAL A 39 -5.56 4.41 14.04
C VAL A 39 -5.53 4.91 12.60
N LEU A 40 -4.37 5.35 12.14
CA LEU A 40 -4.14 5.78 10.76
C LEU A 40 -3.98 4.57 9.84
N ALA A 41 -3.24 3.55 10.30
CA ALA A 41 -3.09 2.27 9.63
C ALA A 41 -2.87 1.16 10.65
N ALA A 42 -3.23 -0.07 10.28
CA ALA A 42 -3.05 -1.26 11.11
C ALA A 42 -2.43 -2.38 10.28
N SER A 43 -1.46 -3.10 10.85
CA SER A 43 -0.85 -4.27 10.22
C SER A 43 -1.85 -5.41 10.10
N TYR A 44 -1.55 -6.40 9.25
CA TYR A 44 -2.41 -7.59 9.12
C TYR A 44 -2.59 -8.32 10.46
N GLU A 45 -1.54 -8.39 11.27
CA GLU A 45 -1.59 -8.99 12.60
C GLU A 45 -2.55 -8.24 13.52
N ALA A 46 -2.60 -6.91 13.47
CA ALA A 46 -3.56 -6.11 14.24
C ALA A 46 -4.99 -6.25 13.67
N ARG A 47 -5.13 -6.30 12.33
CA ARG A 47 -6.43 -6.51 11.65
C ARG A 47 -7.06 -7.84 12.01
N ALA A 48 -6.26 -8.87 12.29
CA ALA A 48 -6.75 -10.17 12.77
C ALA A 48 -7.49 -10.09 14.12
N PHE A 49 -7.17 -9.08 14.96
CA PHE A 49 -7.91 -8.78 16.20
C PHE A 49 -9.08 -7.81 15.99
N GLY A 50 -9.36 -7.40 14.74
CA GLY A 50 -10.43 -6.46 14.41
C GLY A 50 -10.03 -4.99 14.48
N VAL A 51 -8.74 -4.67 14.67
CA VAL A 51 -8.24 -3.28 14.59
C VAL A 51 -8.32 -2.78 13.14
N ARG A 52 -8.84 -1.57 12.93
CA ARG A 52 -9.04 -0.98 11.60
C ARG A 52 -8.65 0.50 11.60
N GLY A 53 -8.29 1.02 10.42
CA GLY A 53 -8.11 2.46 10.21
C GLY A 53 -9.37 3.26 10.59
N GLY A 54 -9.18 4.48 11.07
CA GLY A 54 -10.25 5.37 11.53
C GLY A 54 -10.81 5.04 12.93
N MET A 55 -10.39 3.94 13.56
CA MET A 55 -10.82 3.57 14.90
C MET A 55 -10.13 4.41 16.00
N PRO A 56 -10.82 4.79 17.10
CA PRO A 56 -10.16 5.38 18.26
C PRO A 56 -9.12 4.42 18.85
N GLY A 57 -7.92 4.91 19.18
CA GLY A 57 -6.82 4.10 19.69
C GLY A 57 -7.15 3.37 21.00
N ARG A 58 -8.00 3.97 21.86
CA ARG A 58 -8.55 3.28 23.04
C ARG A 58 -9.31 2.01 22.66
N LYS A 59 -10.17 2.09 21.63
CA LYS A 59 -10.94 0.93 21.16
C LYS A 59 -10.05 -0.12 20.53
N ALA A 60 -9.03 0.32 19.78
CA ALA A 60 -8.03 -0.59 19.21
C ALA A 60 -7.28 -1.36 20.30
N ARG A 61 -6.91 -0.71 21.41
CA ARG A 61 -6.28 -1.34 22.57
C ARG A 61 -7.20 -2.34 23.28
N GLU A 62 -8.50 -2.05 23.38
CA GLU A 62 -9.47 -2.99 23.94
C GLU A 62 -9.58 -4.27 23.09
N LEU A 63 -9.52 -4.15 21.77
CA LEU A 63 -9.56 -5.29 20.84
C LEU A 63 -8.24 -6.08 20.83
N CYS A 64 -7.12 -5.39 20.96
CA CYS A 64 -5.78 -5.97 20.94
C CYS A 64 -4.94 -5.38 22.08
N PRO A 65 -4.96 -5.98 23.29
CA PRO A 65 -4.22 -5.47 24.45
C PRO A 65 -2.72 -5.34 24.20
N GLN A 66 -2.15 -6.25 23.41
CA GLN A 66 -0.75 -6.30 23.01
C GLN A 66 -0.40 -5.40 21.80
N LEU A 67 -1.34 -4.58 21.32
CA LEU A 67 -1.13 -3.69 20.17
C LEU A 67 0.04 -2.73 20.40
N ILE A 68 0.95 -2.64 19.45
CA ILE A 68 2.06 -1.69 19.52
C ILE A 68 1.67 -0.45 18.71
N PHE A 69 1.61 0.71 19.37
CA PHE A 69 1.41 1.97 18.65
C PHE A 69 2.76 2.55 18.24
N VAL A 70 2.84 2.97 16.99
CA VAL A 70 4.01 3.65 16.43
C VAL A 70 3.64 5.08 16.00
N GLY A 71 4.58 6.01 16.14
CA GLY A 71 4.36 7.44 15.87
C GLY A 71 4.22 7.76 14.38
N GLY A 72 4.83 6.93 13.54
CA GLY A 72 4.80 7.02 12.09
C GLY A 72 5.87 7.93 11.48
N ASN A 73 6.31 7.59 10.27
CA ASN A 73 7.38 8.27 9.53
C ASN A 73 6.87 8.85 8.20
N PHE A 74 6.12 9.95 8.25
CA PHE A 74 5.44 10.55 7.07
C PHE A 74 6.36 10.92 5.91
N SER A 75 7.60 11.34 6.18
CA SER A 75 8.59 11.60 5.12
C SER A 75 8.97 10.33 4.35
N HIS A 76 9.07 9.19 5.05
CA HIS A 76 9.33 7.89 4.42
C HIS A 76 8.10 7.38 3.68
N TYR A 77 6.90 7.61 4.22
CA TYR A 77 5.65 7.28 3.54
C TYR A 77 5.55 8.02 2.21
N GLN A 78 5.81 9.33 2.20
CA GLN A 78 5.77 10.12 0.97
C GLN A 78 6.79 9.61 -0.04
N ARG A 79 8.04 9.43 0.39
CA ARG A 79 9.12 8.95 -0.48
C ARG A 79 8.81 7.58 -1.11
N LEU A 80 8.29 6.64 -0.33
CA LEU A 80 7.98 5.29 -0.82
C LEU A 80 6.72 5.25 -1.67
N GLY A 81 5.70 6.03 -1.33
CA GLY A 81 4.49 6.17 -2.14
C GLY A 81 4.79 6.79 -3.51
N ASP A 82 5.62 7.83 -3.54
CA ASP A 82 6.11 8.45 -4.78
C ASP A 82 6.90 7.45 -5.63
N ALA A 83 7.80 6.69 -5.00
CA ALA A 83 8.59 5.68 -5.69
C ALA A 83 7.72 4.55 -6.25
N ALA A 84 6.70 4.09 -5.51
CA ALA A 84 5.79 3.05 -5.97
C ALA A 84 4.95 3.50 -7.16
N ILE A 85 4.42 4.72 -7.11
CA ILE A 85 3.64 5.27 -8.22
C ILE A 85 4.51 5.51 -9.44
N LYS A 86 5.77 5.93 -9.24
CA LYS A 86 6.73 6.08 -10.34
C LYS A 86 6.96 4.79 -11.14
N VAL A 87 6.78 3.61 -10.54
CA VAL A 87 6.85 2.33 -11.28
C VAL A 87 5.76 2.25 -12.35
N LEU A 88 4.58 2.85 -12.15
CA LEU A 88 3.50 2.88 -13.14
C LEU A 88 3.89 3.71 -14.38
N ASP A 89 4.62 4.81 -14.18
CA ASP A 89 5.06 5.73 -15.25
C ASP A 89 5.95 5.02 -16.29
N ASP A 90 6.64 3.95 -15.90
CA ASP A 90 7.46 3.15 -16.82
C ASP A 90 6.63 2.32 -17.80
N PHE A 91 5.34 2.12 -17.54
CA PHE A 91 4.43 1.34 -18.38
C PHE A 91 3.49 2.22 -19.19
N THR A 92 2.97 3.29 -18.61
CA THR A 92 2.01 4.18 -19.26
C THR A 92 2.16 5.62 -18.78
N PRO A 93 2.01 6.63 -19.65
CA PRO A 93 1.96 8.03 -19.23
C PRO A 93 0.59 8.43 -18.65
N VAL A 94 -0.42 7.55 -18.74
CA VAL A 94 -1.79 7.83 -18.30
C VAL A 94 -1.98 7.29 -16.89
N VAL A 95 -1.43 8.02 -15.90
CA VAL A 95 -1.50 7.69 -14.47
C VAL A 95 -2.21 8.81 -13.72
N GLU A 96 -3.20 8.45 -12.92
CA GLU A 96 -3.94 9.37 -12.04
C GLU A 96 -3.77 8.95 -10.59
N ARG A 97 -3.00 9.73 -9.83
CA ARG A 97 -2.78 9.50 -8.40
C ARG A 97 -3.98 10.02 -7.59
N ILE A 98 -4.51 9.17 -6.70
CA ILE A 98 -5.66 9.47 -5.84
C ILE A 98 -5.21 9.78 -4.40
N SER A 99 -4.22 9.04 -3.91
CA SER A 99 -3.68 9.19 -2.55
C SER A 99 -2.17 8.98 -2.53
N ILE A 100 -1.58 8.90 -1.34
CA ILE A 100 -0.16 8.60 -1.18
C ILE A 100 0.22 7.20 -1.70
N ASP A 101 -0.71 6.25 -1.60
CA ASP A 101 -0.57 4.82 -1.89
C ASP A 101 -1.47 4.30 -3.01
N GLU A 102 -2.38 5.11 -3.56
CA GLU A 102 -3.34 4.70 -4.58
C GLU A 102 -3.20 5.50 -5.89
N ALA A 103 -3.31 4.79 -7.02
CA ALA A 103 -3.37 5.39 -8.34
C ALA A 103 -4.15 4.50 -9.34
N PHE A 104 -4.79 5.14 -10.32
CA PHE A 104 -5.29 4.51 -11.52
C PHE A 104 -4.29 4.63 -12.67
N ALA A 105 -4.22 3.63 -13.53
CA ALA A 105 -3.40 3.65 -14.73
C ALA A 105 -4.14 3.04 -15.92
N ASP A 106 -4.23 3.76 -17.04
CA ASP A 106 -4.75 3.20 -18.30
C ASP A 106 -3.63 2.57 -19.11
N VAL A 107 -3.72 1.25 -19.32
CA VAL A 107 -2.71 0.47 -20.04
C VAL A 107 -3.15 0.05 -21.43
N ALA A 108 -4.27 0.58 -21.95
CA ALA A 108 -4.82 0.21 -23.26
C ALA A 108 -3.76 0.31 -24.38
N GLY A 109 -3.02 1.43 -24.40
CA GLY A 109 -1.99 1.71 -25.41
C GLY A 109 -0.69 0.90 -25.26
N CYS A 110 -0.54 0.15 -24.17
CA CYS A 110 0.74 -0.44 -23.76
C CYS A 110 0.75 -1.97 -23.88
N THR A 111 -0.39 -2.56 -24.26
CA THR A 111 -0.58 -4.01 -24.28
C THR A 111 0.31 -4.75 -25.27
N GLN A 112 0.67 -4.13 -26.40
CA GLN A 112 1.59 -4.71 -27.39
C GLN A 112 3.04 -4.75 -26.90
N LEU A 113 3.43 -3.88 -25.97
CA LEU A 113 4.80 -3.79 -25.45
C LEU A 113 4.99 -4.67 -24.22
N PHE A 114 3.99 -4.72 -23.34
CA PHE A 114 4.12 -5.29 -22.01
C PHE A 114 3.15 -6.44 -21.72
N GLY A 115 2.34 -6.85 -22.69
CA GLY A 115 1.38 -7.94 -22.58
C GLY A 115 -0.02 -7.50 -22.13
N SER A 116 -0.85 -8.45 -21.75
CA SER A 116 -2.20 -8.21 -21.25
C SER A 116 -2.21 -7.30 -20.00
N PRO A 117 -3.32 -6.59 -19.70
CA PRO A 117 -3.45 -5.79 -18.48
C PRO A 117 -3.10 -6.57 -17.19
N GLN A 118 -3.42 -7.86 -17.14
CA GLN A 118 -3.10 -8.75 -16.02
C GLN A 118 -1.59 -9.02 -15.89
N GLU A 119 -0.89 -9.21 -17.01
CA GLU A 119 0.58 -9.38 -17.02
C GLU A 119 1.29 -8.08 -16.63
N ILE A 120 0.78 -6.93 -17.08
CA ILE A 120 1.27 -5.60 -16.69
C ILE A 120 1.11 -5.41 -15.18
N ALA A 121 -0.10 -5.64 -14.63
CA ALA A 121 -0.37 -5.53 -13.20
C ALA A 121 0.52 -6.46 -12.36
N THR A 122 0.70 -7.71 -12.81
CA THR A 122 1.56 -8.68 -12.14
C THR A 122 3.03 -8.23 -12.15
N THR A 123 3.48 -7.66 -13.25
CA THR A 123 4.84 -7.13 -13.39
C THR A 123 5.06 -5.91 -12.51
N ILE A 124 4.12 -4.96 -12.48
CA ILE A 124 4.16 -3.79 -11.59
C ILE A 124 4.26 -4.23 -10.14
N ARG A 125 3.38 -5.13 -9.68
CA ARG A 125 3.41 -5.65 -8.30
C ARG A 125 4.74 -6.30 -7.95
N ARG A 126 5.32 -7.07 -8.89
CA ARG A 126 6.64 -7.69 -8.72
C ARG A 126 7.75 -6.64 -8.62
N ARG A 127 7.73 -5.60 -9.46
CA ARG A 127 8.72 -4.52 -9.47
C ARG A 127 8.66 -3.70 -8.19
N VAL A 128 7.48 -3.27 -7.76
CA VAL A 128 7.29 -2.55 -6.48
C VAL A 128 7.92 -3.34 -5.33
N ARG A 129 7.62 -4.65 -5.22
CA ARG A 129 8.20 -5.51 -4.19
C ARG A 129 9.72 -5.67 -4.29
N ALA A 130 10.26 -5.79 -5.50
CA ALA A 130 11.69 -5.99 -5.70
C ALA A 130 12.50 -4.71 -5.46
N GLU A 131 11.94 -3.55 -5.83
CA GLU A 131 12.62 -2.25 -5.79
C GLU A 131 12.46 -1.55 -4.44
N LEU A 132 11.34 -1.76 -3.74
CA LEU A 132 10.96 -0.99 -2.54
C LEU A 132 10.87 -1.80 -1.25
N GLY A 133 10.84 -3.14 -1.33
CA GLY A 133 10.80 -4.07 -0.19
C GLY A 133 9.44 -4.72 0.03
#